data_AF-A0A949CLF6-F1
#
_entry.id   AF-A0A949CLF6-F1
#
_cell.length_a   1.000
_cell.length_b   1.000
_cell.length_c   1.000
_cell.angle_alpha   90.00
_cell.angle_beta   90.00
_cell.angle_gamma   90.00
#
_symmetry.space_group_name_H-M   'P 1'
#
loop_
_entity.id
_entity.type
_entity.pdbx_description
1 polymer ?
#
loop_
_entity_poly.entity_id
_entity_poly.type
_entity_poly.pdbx_seq_one_letter_code
_entity_poly.pdbx_strand_id
1 'polypeptide(L)'
;MATRKRRVYVEVTACWGNGDASSSIKLSRRKWAAILAGEEYTKSTWSWYEGGRCLVTWSFEGGRVSIDGEDGMQCVVDKPASELIACISDGAP
;
A
#
# COMPACT_ATOMS: atom_id res chain seq x y z
N MET A 1 -16.35 31.53 7.01
CA MET A 1 -16.47 30.29 6.22
C MET A 1 -15.24 29.43 6.48
N ALA A 2 -15.39 28.23 7.05
CA ALA A 2 -14.26 27.33 7.27
C ALA A 2 -13.94 26.58 5.98
N THR A 3 -12.82 26.91 5.34
CA THR A 3 -12.33 26.16 4.19
C THR A 3 -11.92 24.76 4.68
N ARG A 4 -12.66 23.71 4.30
CA ARG A 4 -12.24 22.32 4.54
C ARG A 4 -10.91 22.12 3.80
N LYS A 5 -9.80 22.00 4.53
CA LYS A 5 -8.52 21.60 3.93
C LYS A 5 -8.72 20.23 3.28
N ARG A 6 -8.47 20.15 1.96
CA ARG A 6 -8.47 18.87 1.24
C ARG A 6 -7.45 17.94 1.89
N ARG A 7 -7.86 16.69 2.12
CA ARG A 7 -6.96 15.66 2.62
C ARG A 7 -6.15 15.14 1.43
N VAL A 8 -4.83 15.31 1.52
CA VAL A 8 -3.88 14.76 0.54
C VAL A 8 -3.49 13.36 0.99
N TYR A 9 -3.64 12.39 0.09
CA TYR A 9 -3.25 11.01 0.31
C TYR A 9 -2.04 10.64 -0.55
N VAL A 10 -1.33 9.62 -0.10
CA VAL A 10 -0.33 8.90 -0.88
C VAL A 10 -0.95 7.55 -1.21
N GLU A 11 -1.12 7.28 -2.48
CA GLU A 11 -1.49 5.97 -2.99
C GLU A 11 -0.20 5.23 -3.32
N VAL A 12 0.06 4.14 -2.58
CA VAL A 12 1.22 3.28 -2.82
C VAL A 12 0.75 2.02 -3.51
N THR A 13 1.49 1.59 -4.53
CA THR A 13 1.18 0.42 -5.35
C THR A 13 2.37 -0.52 -5.37
N ALA A 14 2.09 -1.81 -5.21
CA ALA A 14 3.03 -2.90 -5.39
C ALA A 14 2.58 -3.77 -6.56
N CYS A 15 3.55 -4.19 -7.37
CA CYS A 15 3.33 -5.15 -8.45
C CYS A 15 4.18 -6.40 -8.22
N TRP A 16 3.64 -7.57 -8.53
CA TRP A 16 4.32 -8.86 -8.44
C TRP A 16 3.87 -9.80 -9.57
N GLY A 17 4.39 -11.04 -9.60
CA GLY A 17 4.08 -11.99 -10.67
C GLY A 17 4.49 -11.46 -12.04
N ASN A 18 5.71 -10.91 -12.17
CA ASN A 18 6.20 -10.26 -13.39
C ASN A 18 5.36 -9.06 -13.90
N GLY A 19 4.56 -8.45 -13.02
CA GLY A 19 3.71 -7.30 -13.35
C GLY A 19 2.25 -7.65 -13.64
N ASP A 20 1.91 -8.95 -13.62
CA ASP A 20 0.54 -9.43 -13.87
C ASP A 20 -0.38 -9.27 -12.65
N ALA A 21 0.20 -9.01 -11.48
CA ALA A 21 -0.52 -8.76 -10.25
C ALA A 21 -0.19 -7.38 -9.68
N SER A 22 -1.20 -6.71 -9.12
CA SER A 22 -0.99 -5.47 -8.39
C SER A 22 -1.96 -5.29 -7.24
N SER A 23 -1.56 -4.50 -6.25
CA SER A 23 -2.46 -3.95 -5.24
C SER A 23 -2.03 -2.54 -4.87
N SER A 24 -3.00 -1.73 -4.47
CA SER A 24 -2.77 -0.36 -4.06
C SER A 24 -3.49 -0.06 -2.74
N ILE A 25 -2.85 0.76 -1.90
CA ILE A 25 -3.46 1.28 -0.68
C ILE A 25 -3.29 2.80 -0.60
N LYS A 26 -4.33 3.47 -0.10
CA LYS A 26 -4.27 4.90 0.23
C LYS A 26 -3.89 5.11 1.68
N LEU A 27 -2.89 5.97 1.91
CA LEU A 27 -2.34 6.35 3.19
C LEU A 27 -2.33 7.88 3.33
N SER A 28 -2.43 8.40 4.54
CA SER A 28 -2.15 9.83 4.75
C SER A 28 -0.65 10.10 4.58
N ARG A 29 -0.27 11.31 4.18
CA ARG A 29 1.15 11.71 4.09
C ARG A 29 1.94 11.46 5.38
N ARG A 30 1.31 11.70 6.53
CA ARG A 30 1.94 11.49 7.85
C ARG A 30 2.20 10.01 8.11
N LYS A 31 1.21 9.16 7.85
CA LYS A 31 1.34 7.71 8.01
C LYS A 31 2.40 7.14 7.05
N TRP A 32 2.43 7.62 5.81
CA TRP A 32 3.45 7.21 4.84
C TRP A 32 4.87 7.57 5.30
N ALA A 33 5.08 8.81 5.76
CA ALA A 33 6.38 9.24 6.28
C ALA A 33 6.81 8.43 7.52
N ALA A 34 5.87 8.09 8.40
CA ALA A 34 6.16 7.30 9.59
C ALA A 34 6.50 5.84 9.25
N ILE A 35 5.81 5.22 8.29
CA ILE A 35 6.16 3.90 7.74
C ILE A 35 7.58 3.89 7.19
N LEU A 36 7.94 4.89 6.38
CA LEU A 36 9.30 5.02 5.85
C LEU A 36 10.36 5.22 6.96
N ALA A 37 9.96 5.78 8.10
CA ALA A 37 10.82 5.92 9.28
C ALA A 37 10.87 4.66 10.16
N GLY A 38 10.14 3.59 9.81
CA GLY A 38 10.13 2.33 10.54
C GLY A 38 8.87 2.02 11.33
N GLU A 39 7.84 2.88 11.29
CA GLU A 39 6.58 2.63 12.00
C GLU A 39 5.87 1.38 11.45
N GLU A 40 5.45 0.50 12.35
CA GLU A 40 4.64 -0.66 12.01
C GLU A 40 3.24 -0.27 11.54
N TYR A 41 2.77 -0.95 10.50
CA TYR A 41 1.42 -0.75 9.98
C TYR A 41 0.93 -1.98 9.24
N THR A 42 -0.33 -2.36 9.47
CA THR A 42 -0.97 -3.47 8.75
C THR A 42 -2.28 -3.02 8.13
N LYS A 43 -2.55 -3.48 6.91
CA LYS A 43 -3.80 -3.19 6.21
C LYS A 43 -4.17 -4.29 5.22
N SER A 44 -5.37 -4.83 5.35
CA SER A 44 -5.93 -5.73 4.34
C SER A 44 -6.67 -4.94 3.25
N THR A 45 -6.53 -5.38 2.02
CA THR A 45 -7.17 -4.81 0.82
C THR A 45 -7.35 -5.89 -0.24
N TRP A 46 -7.95 -5.52 -1.37
CA TRP A 46 -8.01 -6.38 -2.54
C TRP A 46 -6.78 -6.16 -3.43
N SER A 47 -6.28 -7.24 -4.01
CA SER A 47 -5.37 -7.26 -5.14
C SER A 47 -6.11 -7.71 -6.39
N TRP A 48 -5.55 -7.38 -7.55
CA TRP A 48 -6.03 -7.88 -8.83
C TRP A 48 -4.98 -8.80 -9.46
N TYR A 49 -5.41 -9.99 -9.87
CA TYR A 49 -4.60 -10.99 -10.55
C TYR A 49 -5.46 -11.76 -11.55
N GLU A 50 -5.03 -11.86 -12.80
CA GLU A 50 -5.71 -12.64 -13.87
C GLU A 50 -7.24 -12.39 -13.99
N GLY A 51 -7.69 -11.15 -13.73
CA GLY A 51 -9.10 -10.78 -13.78
C GLY A 51 -9.91 -11.15 -12.52
N GLY A 52 -9.29 -11.82 -11.55
CA GLY A 52 -9.84 -12.09 -10.22
C GLY A 52 -9.41 -11.05 -9.18
N ARG A 53 -10.19 -10.95 -8.10
CA ARG A 53 -9.81 -10.24 -6.88
C ARG A 53 -9.41 -11.25 -5.81
N CYS A 54 -8.27 -11.02 -5.18
CA CYS A 54 -7.81 -11.82 -4.05
C CYS A 54 -7.56 -10.90 -2.85
N LEU A 55 -7.92 -11.34 -1.65
CA LEU A 55 -7.63 -10.58 -0.45
C LEU A 55 -6.12 -10.64 -0.20
N VAL A 56 -5.51 -9.49 0.09
CA VAL A 56 -4.10 -9.41 0.49
C VAL A 56 -3.96 -8.56 1.75
N THR A 57 -2.96 -8.89 2.55
CA THR A 57 -2.59 -8.16 3.75
C THR A 57 -1.23 -7.53 3.53
N TRP A 58 -1.19 -6.20 3.64
CA TRP A 58 0.03 -5.42 3.65
C TRP A 58 0.54 -5.31 5.08
N SER A 59 1.80 -5.65 5.28
CA SER A 59 2.49 -5.55 6.55
C SER A 59 3.75 -4.70 6.37
N PHE A 60 3.84 -3.63 7.13
CA PHE A 60 5.00 -2.75 7.18
C PHE A 60 5.70 -2.89 8.53
N GLU A 61 7.01 -3.10 8.51
CA GLU A 61 7.85 -3.24 9.70
C GLU A 61 9.27 -2.75 9.36
N GLY A 62 9.84 -1.89 10.20
CA GLY A 62 11.23 -1.42 10.02
C GLY A 62 11.51 -0.74 8.66
N GLY A 63 10.51 -0.12 8.04
CA GLY A 63 10.64 0.53 6.73
C GLY A 63 10.60 -0.45 5.56
N ARG A 64 10.21 -1.70 5.82
CA ARG A 64 10.07 -2.78 4.86
C ARG A 64 8.59 -3.13 4.69
N VAL A 65 8.26 -3.78 3.60
CA VAL A 65 6.90 -4.16 3.24
C VAL A 65 6.85 -5.62 2.81
N SER A 66 5.88 -6.33 3.35
CA SER A 66 5.44 -7.65 2.91
C SER A 66 3.95 -7.58 2.51
N ILE A 67 3.57 -8.34 1.51
CA ILE A 67 2.19 -8.49 1.04
C ILE A 67 1.92 -9.98 0.95
N ASP A 68 0.97 -10.45 1.74
CA ASP A 68 0.58 -11.85 1.82
C ASP A 68 -0.87 -11.99 1.36
N GLY A 69 -1.12 -12.95 0.47
CA GLY A 69 -2.46 -13.38 0.08
C GLY A 69 -3.07 -14.37 1.06
N GLU A 70 -4.20 -14.95 0.68
CA GLU A 70 -4.84 -16.04 1.43
C GLU A 70 -4.01 -17.34 1.35
N ASP A 71 -4.28 -18.27 2.28
CA ASP A 71 -3.70 -19.63 2.32
C ASP A 71 -2.15 -19.70 2.31
N GLY A 72 -1.49 -18.69 2.87
CA GLY A 72 -0.02 -18.65 2.99
C GLY A 72 0.69 -18.23 1.70
N MET A 73 -0.04 -17.70 0.71
CA MET A 73 0.56 -17.13 -0.49
C MET A 73 1.36 -15.87 -0.15
N GLN A 74 2.65 -15.85 -0.48
CA GLN A 74 3.46 -14.65 -0.35
C GLN A 74 3.53 -13.91 -1.70
N CYS A 75 3.04 -12.68 -1.76
CA CYS A 75 3.01 -11.87 -2.98
C CYS A 75 4.27 -10.98 -3.08
N VAL A 76 4.60 -10.30 -1.97
CA VAL A 76 5.81 -9.49 -1.81
C VAL A 76 6.41 -9.84 -0.45
N VAL A 77 7.72 -10.08 -0.40
CA VAL A 77 8.40 -10.43 0.86
C VAL A 77 9.52 -9.45 1.11
N ASP A 78 9.41 -8.75 2.24
CA ASP A 78 10.50 -8.01 2.88
C ASP A 78 11.23 -7.03 1.94
N LYS A 79 10.47 -6.29 1.13
CA LYS A 79 11.04 -5.26 0.23
C LYS A 79 11.14 -3.92 0.94
N PRO A 80 12.08 -3.04 0.58
CA PRO A 80 12.08 -1.67 1.09
C PRO A 80 10.77 -0.97 0.70
N ALA A 81 10.08 -0.37 1.68
CA ALA A 81 8.83 0.37 1.40
C ALA A 81 9.08 1.54 0.43
N SER A 82 10.30 2.09 0.41
CA SER A 82 10.72 3.13 -0.52
C SER A 82 10.69 2.73 -2.01
N GLU A 83 10.68 1.43 -2.32
CA GLU A 83 10.60 0.93 -3.70
C GLU A 83 9.15 0.87 -4.24
N LEU A 84 8.16 1.11 -3.39
CA LEU A 84 6.76 1.17 -3.80
C LEU A 84 6.51 2.37 -4.74
N ILE A 85 5.66 2.16 -5.74
CA ILE A 85 5.21 3.23 -6.62
C ILE A 85 4.27 4.14 -5.83
N ALA A 86 4.70 5.36 -5.53
CA ALA A 86 3.95 6.32 -4.73
C ALA A 86 3.39 7.47 -5.59
N CYS A 87 2.07 7.55 -5.69
CA CYS A 87 1.35 8.62 -6.37
C CYS A 87 0.62 9.50 -5.35
N ILE A 88 0.78 10.82 -5.47
CA ILE A 88 0.02 11.77 -4.64
C ILE A 88 -1.39 11.89 -5.22
N SER A 89 -2.40 11.57 -4.42
CA SER A 89 -3.81 11.71 -4.80
C SER A 89 -4.48 12.79 -3.95
N ASP A 90 -5.14 13.74 -4.62
CA ASP A 90 -6.00 14.72 -3.98
C ASP A 90 -7.30 14.01 -3.58
N GLY A 91 -7.65 14.02 -2.28
CA GLY A 91 -8.96 13.53 -1.85
C GLY A 91 -10.05 14.39 -2.47
N ALA A 92 -10.96 13.78 -3.24
CA ALA A 92 -12.17 14.44 -3.70
C ALA A 92 -12.94 15.02 -2.49
N PRO A 93 -13.58 16.19 -2.65
CA PRO A 93 -14.24 16.92 -1.56
C PRO A 93 -15.36 16.15 -0.86
#